data_AF-H1HCR8-F1
#
_entry.id   AF-H1HCR8-F1
#
_cell.length_a   1.000
_cell.length_b   1.000
_cell.length_c   1.000
_cell.angle_alpha   90.00
_cell.angle_beta   90.00
_cell.angle_gamma   90.00
#
_symmetry.space_group_name_H-M   'P 1'
#
loop_
_entity.id
_entity.type
_entity.pdbx_description
1 polymer ?
#
loop_
_entity_poly.entity_id
_entity_poly.type
_entity_poly.pdbx_seq_one_letter_code
_entity_poly.pdbx_strand_id
1 'polypeptide(L)' 'MIRTIYIITNEDKVILSAFSTLDAAKNEIKWNYSEFPDDFHIEPCALNIDNKFIDEIKKEMGVENGK' A
#
# COMPACT_ATOMS: atom_id res chain seq x y z
N MET A 1 5.27 -2.85 15.53
CA MET A 1 6.12 -3.65 14.61
C MET A 1 6.28 -2.85 13.33
N ILE A 2 7.49 -2.70 12.79
CA ILE A 2 7.68 -2.03 11.50
C ILE A 2 7.76 -3.10 10.40
N ARG A 3 7.01 -2.93 9.31
CA ARG A 3 7.09 -3.76 8.10
C ARG A 3 7.43 -2.90 6.91
N THR A 4 8.19 -3.46 5.97
CA THR A 4 8.37 -2.81 4.66
C THR A 4 7.20 -3.18 3.78
N ILE A 5 6.61 -2.17 3.15
CA ILE A 5 5.66 -2.30 2.04
C ILE A 5 6.25 -1.60 0.81
N TYR A 6 5.73 -1.90 -0.37
CA TYR A 6 6.12 -1.29 -1.63
C TYR A 6 4.95 -0.45 -2.13
N ILE A 7 5.15 0.85 -2.23
CA ILE A 7 4.14 1.78 -2.75
C ILE A 7 4.42 2.07 -4.22
N ILE A 8 3.35 2.19 -5.01
CA ILE A 8 3.42 2.68 -6.39
C ILE A 8 3.07 4.16 -6.36
N THR A 9 3.93 4.99 -6.96
CA THR A 9 3.70 6.42 -7.13
C THR A 9 3.80 6.85 -8.58
N ASN A 10 3.14 7.95 -8.93
CA ASN A 10 3.37 8.66 -10.19
C ASN A 10 4.49 9.71 -10.05
N GLU A 11 4.77 10.47 -11.10
CA GLU A 11 5.77 11.55 -11.11
C GLU A 11 5.54 12.63 -10.04
N ASP A 12 4.27 12.92 -9.73
CA ASP A 12 3.87 13.87 -8.68
C ASP A 12 4.00 13.30 -7.26
N LYS A 13 4.52 12.08 -7.11
CA LYS A 13 4.66 11.34 -5.84
C LYS A 13 3.31 11.04 -5.16
N VAL A 14 2.22 11.00 -5.93
CA VAL A 14 0.92 10.56 -5.42
C VAL A 14 0.95 9.04 -5.25
N ILE A 15 0.57 8.55 -4.07
CA ILE A 15 0.46 7.12 -3.80
C ILE A 15 -0.80 6.58 -4.49
N LEU A 16 -0.62 5.64 -5.41
CA LEU A 16 -1.70 4.99 -6.15
C LEU A 16 -2.09 3.66 -5.52
N SER A 17 -1.10 2.90 -5.04
CA SER A 17 -1.30 1.54 -4.51
C SER A 17 -0.18 1.14 -3.56
N ALA A 18 -0.42 0.13 -2.73
CA ALA A 18 0.55 -0.38 -1.77
C ALA A 18 0.50 -1.92 -1.66
N PHE A 19 1.66 -2.56 -1.61
CA PHE A 19 1.81 -4.02 -1.62
C PHE A 19 2.78 -4.52 -0.56
N SER A 20 2.58 -5.74 -0.08
CA SER A 20 3.50 -6.38 0.87
C SER A 20 4.75 -6.97 0.24
N THR A 21 4.79 -7.11 -1.09
CA THR A 21 5.93 -7.65 -1.84
C THR A 21 6.22 -6.82 -3.09
N LEU A 22 7.49 -6.78 -3.49
CA LEU A 22 7.94 -6.06 -4.68
C LEU A 22 7.35 -6.65 -5.96
N ASP A 23 7.26 -7.98 -6.04
CA ASP A 23 6.74 -8.67 -7.23
C ASP A 23 5.26 -8.38 -7.47
N ALA A 24 4.47 -8.25 -6.40
CA ALA A 24 3.07 -7.84 -6.53
C ALA A 24 2.96 -6.41 -7.09
N ALA A 25 3.77 -5.47 -6.59
CA ALA A 25 3.81 -4.11 -7.11
C ALA A 25 4.27 -4.04 -8.59
N LYS A 26 5.28 -4.83 -8.98
CA LYS A 26 5.73 -4.91 -10.38
C LYS A 26 4.66 -5.48 -11.30
N ASN A 27 3.95 -6.52 -10.85
CA ASN A 27 2.85 -7.11 -11.60
C ASN A 27 1.72 -6.10 -11.77
N GLU A 28 1.39 -5.34 -10.73
CA GLU A 28 0.39 -4.29 -10.81
C GLU A 28 0.73 -3.25 -11.89
N ILE A 29 1.97 -2.74 -11.93
CA ILE A 29 2.41 -1.82 -13.00
C ILE A 29 2.24 -2.45 -14.37
N LYS A 30 2.67 -3.70 -14.53
CA LYS A 30 2.61 -4.40 -15.80
C LYS A 30 1.17 -4.59 -16.29
N TRP A 31 0.23 -4.93 -15.41
CA TRP A 31 -1.12 -5.32 -15.80
C TRP A 31 -2.11 -4.15 -15.83
N ASN A 32 -1.97 -3.20 -14.91
CA ASN A 32 -2.98 -2.15 -14.68
C ASN A 32 -2.49 -0.75 -15.04
N TYR A 33 -1.17 -0.52 -15.07
CA TYR A 33 -0.60 0.80 -15.35
C TYR A 33 0.16 0.90 -16.68
N SER A 34 0.35 -0.22 -17.41
CA SER A 34 1.16 -0.27 -18.62
C SER A 34 0.59 0.50 -19.82
N GLU A 35 -0.70 0.81 -19.79
CA GLU A 35 -1.39 1.58 -20.84
C GLU A 35 -1.31 3.10 -20.61
N PHE A 36 -0.85 3.53 -19.44
CA PHE A 36 -0.74 4.95 -19.12
C PHE A 36 0.61 5.49 -19.61
N PRO A 37 0.63 6.74 -20.11
CA PRO A 37 1.85 7.39 -20.57
C PRO A 37 2.77 7.83 -19.41
N ASP A 38 2.29 7.76 -18.18
CA ASP A 38 2.98 8.23 -16.98
C ASP A 38 4.08 7.24 -16.55
N ASP A 39 5.18 7.77 -16.01
CA ASP A 39 6.20 6.95 -15.38
C ASP A 39 5.78 6.57 -13.95
N PHE A 40 5.65 5.26 -13.69
CA PHE A 40 5.32 4.74 -12.37
C PHE A 40 6.55 4.25 -11.63
N HIS A 41 6.64 4.59 -10.35
CA HIS A 41 7.79 4.29 -9.50
C HIS A 41 7.36 3.38 -8.36
N ILE A 42 8.23 2.43 -8.00
CA ILE A 42 8.03 1.59 -6.82
C ILE A 42 9.01 2.03 -5.74
N GLU A 43 8.49 2.48 -4.60
CA GLU A 43 9.30 2.93 -3.46
C GLU A 43 9.07 2.02 -2.24
N PRO A 44 10.13 1.62 -1.51
CA PRO A 44 9.97 0.96 -0.23
C PRO A 44 9.52 1.95 0.84
N CYS A 45 8.47 1.61 1.59
CA CYS A 45 7.92 2.42 2.67
C CYS A 45 7.84 1.61 3.98
N ALA A 46 8.20 2.25 5.10
CA ALA A 46 8.12 1.67 6.42
C ALA A 46 6.73 1.88 7.02
N LEU A 47 5.95 0.80 7.13
CA LEU A 47 4.66 0.79 7.78
C LEU A 47 4.83 0.48 9.28
N ASN A 48 4.51 1.45 10.14
CA ASN A 48 4.45 1.24 11.58
C ASN A 48 3.11 0.63 11.97
N ILE A 49 3.12 -0.67 12.30
CA ILE A 49 1.98 -1.41 12.81
C ILE A 49 2.02 -1.33 14.34
N ASP A 50 1.45 -0.27 14.88
CA ASP A 50 1.23 -0.09 16.32
C ASP A 50 -0.23 -0.42 16.70
N ASN A 51 -0.56 -0.29 17.99
CA ASN A 51 -1.91 -0.58 18.47
C ASN A 51 -2.95 0.35 17.83
N LYS A 52 -2.60 1.60 17.56
CA LYS A 52 -3.51 2.56 16.94
C LYS A 52 -3.84 2.15 15.50
N PHE A 53 -2.84 1.75 14.72
CA PHE A 53 -3.03 1.21 13.38
C PHE A 53 -3.96 -0.02 13.41
N ILE A 54 -3.70 -0.95 14.34
CA ILE A 54 -4.52 -2.18 14.47
C ILE A 54 -5.97 -1.82 14.84
N ASP A 55 -6.18 -0.88 15.75
CA ASP A 55 -7.51 -0.48 16.21
C ASP A 55 -8.29 0.24 15.10
N GLU A 56 -7.62 1.08 14.29
CA GLU A 56 -8.20 1.70 13.09
C GLU A 56 -8.62 0.64 12.06
N ILE A 57 -7.77 -0.36 11.79
CA ILE A 57 -8.13 -1.47 10.89
C ILE A 57 -9.32 -2.26 11.42
N LYS A 58 -9.37 -2.58 12.71
CA LYS A 58 -10.51 -3.30 13.31
C LYS A 58 -11.82 -2.52 13.19
N LYS A 59 -11.76 -1.21 13.37
CA LYS A 59 -12.90 -0.31 13.21
C LYS A 59 -13.43 -0.33 11.78
N GLU A 60 -12.55 -0.19 10.78
CA GLU A 60 -12.93 -0.26 9.37
C GLU A 60 -13.50 -1.64 8.99
N MET A 61 -12.98 -2.71 9.59
CA MET A 61 -13.46 -4.08 9.37
C MET A 61 -14.79 -4.39 10.09
N GLY A 62 -15.37 -3.45 10.84
CA GLY A 62 -16.56 -3.69 11.66
C GLY A 62 -16.35 -4.71 12.77
N VAL A 63 -15.09 -5.02 13.12
CA VAL A 63 -14.70 -5.87 14.24
C VAL A 63 -14.52 -4.98 15.48
N GLU A 64 -15.49 -4.11 15.73
CA GLU A 64 -15.63 -3.54 17.06
C GLU A 64 -16.20 -4.65 17.94
N ASN A 65 -15.35 -5.17 18.84
CA ASN A 65 -15.73 -6.19 19.80
C ASN A 65 -17.05 -5.79 20.49
N GLY A 66 -17.97 -6.76 20.48
CA GLY A 66 -19.33 -6.61 20.99
C GLY A 66 -19.43 -5.96 22.37
N LYS A 67 -20.55 -5.27 22.56
CA LYS A 67 -21.20 -5.21 23.87
C LYS A 67 -21.93 -6.52 24.12
#